data_AF-V7HEI3-F1
#
_entry.id   AF-V7HEI3-F1
#
_cell.length_a   1.000
_cell.length_b   1.000
_cell.length_c   1.000
_cell.angle_alpha   90.00
_cell.angle_beta   90.00
_cell.angle_gamma   90.00
#
_symmetry.space_group_name_H-M   'P 1'
#
loop_
_entity.id
_entity.type
_entity.pdbx_description
1 polymer ?
#
loop_
_entity_poly.entity_id
_entity_poly.type
_entity_poly.pdbx_seq_one_letter_code
_entity_poly.pdbx_strand_id
1 'polypeptide(L)'
;MQIFDRISSLIDADDCQAAIEDARALLLQFGQKSDALTHAIDEFLLDLMTLAFIVECYGRGFELLARTLARRRLAKVRLLSGGVGRAERVPKPDG
;
A
#
# COMPACT_ATOMS: atom_id res chain seq x y z
N MET A 1 -4.45 11.45 0.54
CA MET A 1 -2.98 11.41 0.67
C MET A 1 -2.57 10.84 2.03
N GLN A 2 -3.06 11.41 3.13
CA GLN A 2 -2.74 11.00 4.52
C GLN A 2 -2.83 9.49 4.83
N ILE A 3 -3.76 8.76 4.21
CA ILE A 3 -3.91 7.31 4.46
C ILE A 3 -2.73 6.52 3.90
N PHE A 4 -2.25 6.86 2.70
CA PHE A 4 -1.07 6.20 2.13
C PHE A 4 0.21 6.59 2.87
N ASP A 5 0.28 7.79 3.43
CA ASP A 5 1.39 8.21 4.28
C ASP A 5 1.39 7.39 5.59
N ARG A 6 0.21 7.18 6.19
CA ARG A 6 0.05 6.30 7.35
C ARG A 6 0.43 4.85 7.04
N ILE A 7 -0.05 4.28 5.93
CA ILE A 7 0.33 2.91 5.52
C ILE A 7 1.83 2.82 5.23
N SER A 8 2.44 3.87 4.67
CA SER A 8 3.89 3.91 4.44
C SER A 8 4.68 3.83 5.74
N SER A 9 4.21 4.49 6.81
CA SER A 9 4.85 4.41 8.14
C SER A 9 4.75 3.03 8.78
N LEU A 10 3.71 2.26 8.47
CA LEU A 10 3.53 0.88 8.97
C LEU A 10 4.57 -0.08 8.39
N ILE A 11 5.12 0.19 7.20
CA ILE A 11 6.19 -0.61 6.59
C ILE A 11 7.49 -0.54 7.41
N ASP A 12 7.68 0.55 8.16
CA ASP A 12 8.86 0.79 8.98
C ASP A 12 8.63 0.49 10.47
N ALA A 13 7.43 0.00 10.85
CA ALA A 13 7.10 -0.31 12.22
C ALA A 13 7.90 -1.53 12.74
N ASP A 14 8.28 -1.47 14.02
CA ASP A 14 8.94 -2.59 14.70
C ASP A 14 7.96 -3.76 14.93
N ASP A 15 6.71 -3.45 15.29
CA ASP A 15 5.64 -4.44 15.45
C ASP A 15 4.99 -4.75 14.10
N CYS A 16 5.55 -5.75 13.42
CA CYS A 16 5.08 -6.15 12.11
C CYS A 16 3.64 -6.71 12.13
N GLN A 17 3.24 -7.38 13.21
CA GLN A 17 1.91 -7.98 13.30
C GLN A 17 0.84 -6.90 13.47
N ALA A 18 1.06 -5.94 14.37
CA ALA A 18 0.17 -4.79 14.53
C ALA A 18 0.11 -3.97 13.23
N ALA A 19 1.25 -3.80 12.54
CA ALA A 19 1.32 -3.09 11.26
C ALA A 19 0.47 -3.75 10.16
N ILE A 20 0.41 -5.07 10.09
CA ILE A 20 -0.42 -5.79 9.12
C ILE A 20 -1.91 -5.55 9.39
N GLU A 21 -2.35 -5.66 10.64
CA GLU A 21 -3.76 -5.47 11.00
C GLU A 21 -4.21 -4.03 10.76
N ASP A 22 -3.38 -3.05 11.15
CA ASP A 22 -3.64 -1.64 10.88
C ASP A 22 -3.69 -1.33 9.38
N ALA A 23 -2.78 -1.92 8.60
CA ALA A 23 -2.78 -1.76 7.14
C ALA A 23 -4.03 -2.37 6.52
N ARG A 24 -4.46 -3.57 6.95
CA ARG A 24 -5.72 -4.19 6.51
C ARG A 24 -6.90 -3.28 6.80
N ALA A 25 -7.03 -2.78 8.04
CA ALA A 25 -8.12 -1.91 8.43
C ALA A 25 -8.18 -0.62 7.58
N LEU A 26 -7.03 0.01 7.33
CA LEU A 26 -6.93 1.19 6.46
C LEU A 26 -7.20 0.89 4.98
N LEU A 27 -7.01 -0.34 4.53
CA LEU A 27 -7.22 -0.73 3.13
C LEU A 27 -8.67 -1.16 2.85
N LEU A 28 -9.43 -1.57 3.86
CA LEU A 28 -10.84 -1.96 3.72
C LEU A 28 -11.71 -0.87 3.09
N GLN A 29 -11.43 0.40 3.35
CA GLN A 29 -12.12 1.55 2.72
C GLN A 29 -11.89 1.68 1.20
N PHE A 30 -10.94 0.94 0.64
CA PHE A 30 -10.72 0.84 -0.80
C PHE A 30 -11.31 -0.45 -1.40
N GLY A 31 -11.76 -1.38 -0.56
CA GLY A 31 -12.41 -2.61 -0.98
C GLY A 31 -13.63 -2.33 -1.86
N GLN A 32 -13.79 -3.12 -2.92
CA GLN A 32 -14.91 -3.08 -3.88
C GLN A 32 -14.93 -1.92 -4.89
N LYS A 33 -13.85 -1.13 -5.02
CA LYS A 33 -13.78 -0.13 -6.10
C LYS A 33 -13.48 -0.72 -7.48
N SER A 34 -12.65 -1.77 -7.56
CA SER A 34 -12.40 -2.55 -8.78
C SER A 34 -11.59 -3.82 -8.46
N ASP A 35 -11.70 -4.85 -9.30
CA ASP A 35 -10.94 -6.10 -9.16
C ASP A 35 -9.42 -5.87 -9.22
N ALA A 36 -8.97 -4.94 -10.09
CA ALA A 36 -7.56 -4.58 -10.19
C ALA A 36 -7.03 -3.95 -8.89
N LEU A 37 -7.83 -3.12 -8.23
CA LEU A 37 -7.46 -2.52 -6.95
C LEU A 37 -7.47 -3.57 -5.84
N THR A 38 -8.49 -4.44 -5.78
CA THR A 38 -8.56 -5.54 -4.81
C THR A 38 -7.32 -6.42 -4.92
N HIS A 39 -6.94 -6.83 -6.14
CA HIS A 39 -5.75 -7.64 -6.36
C HIS A 39 -4.46 -6.93 -5.97
N ALA A 40 -4.34 -5.62 -6.25
CA ALA A 40 -3.17 -4.85 -5.82
C ALA A 40 -3.07 -4.70 -4.31
N ILE A 41 -4.21 -4.64 -3.60
CA ILE A 41 -4.27 -4.64 -2.13
C ILE A 41 -3.79 -5.98 -1.60
N ASP A 42 -4.24 -7.10 -2.17
CA ASP A 42 -3.81 -8.44 -1.77
C ASP A 42 -2.30 -8.65 -1.97
N GLU A 43 -1.76 -8.22 -3.12
CA GLU A 43 -0.31 -8.25 -3.38
C GLU A 43 0.47 -7.42 -2.34
N PHE A 44 -0.02 -6.23 -1.99
CA PHE A 44 0.62 -5.40 -0.96
C PHE A 44 0.62 -6.07 0.41
N LEU A 45 -0.51 -6.65 0.83
CA LEU A 45 -0.62 -7.34 2.11
C LEU A 45 0.28 -8.60 2.16
N LEU A 46 0.40 -9.33 1.07
CA LEU A 46 1.31 -10.47 0.95
C LEU A 46 2.78 -10.04 1.14
N ASP A 47 3.20 -8.95 0.50
CA ASP A 47 4.55 -8.42 0.63
C ASP A 47 4.83 -7.88 2.05
N LEU A 48 3.81 -7.31 2.72
CA LEU A 48 3.90 -6.88 4.12
C LEU A 48 4.02 -8.07 5.09
N MET A 49 3.27 -9.16 4.85
CA MET A 49 3.42 -10.41 5.60
C MET A 49 4.78 -11.07 5.36
N THR A 50 5.30 -10.99 4.13
CA THR A 50 6.64 -11.49 3.80
C THR A 50 7.72 -10.69 4.54
N LEU A 51 7.56 -9.37 4.65
CA LEU A 51 8.43 -8.53 5.47
C LEU A 51 8.42 -8.98 6.94
N ALA A 52 7.23 -9.18 7.52
CA ALA A 52 7.09 -9.67 8.89
C ALA A 52 7.83 -11.00 9.11
N PHE A 53 7.61 -11.96 8.20
CA PHE A 53 8.29 -13.25 8.22
C PHE A 53 9.82 -13.11 8.15
N ILE A 54 10.34 -12.24 7.26
CA ILE A 54 11.78 -12.02 7.14
C ILE A 54 12.37 -11.44 8.44
N VAL A 55 11.72 -10.44 9.01
CA VAL A 55 12.16 -9.80 10.26
C VAL A 55 12.15 -10.81 11.42
N GLU A 56 11.10 -11.62 11.51
CA GLU A 56 10.93 -12.62 12.58
C GLU A 56 11.95 -13.77 12.45
N CYS A 57 12.15 -14.31 11.25
CA CYS A 57 12.97 -15.51 11.05
C CYS A 57 14.46 -15.23 10.84
N TYR A 58 14.83 -14.07 10.30
CA TYR A 58 16.22 -13.77 9.90
C TYR A 58 16.79 -12.52 10.57
N GLY A 59 15.98 -11.81 11.38
CA GLY A 59 16.39 -10.61 12.07
C GLY A 59 16.62 -9.41 11.14
N ARG A 60 17.11 -8.32 11.72
CA ARG A 60 17.30 -7.05 11.01
C ARG A 60 18.51 -7.11 10.07
N GLY A 61 18.27 -6.94 8.77
CA GLY A 61 19.31 -6.90 7.74
C GLY A 61 18.82 -7.29 6.34
N PHE A 62 17.88 -8.23 6.26
CA PHE A 62 17.26 -8.65 4.98
C PHE A 62 15.97 -7.90 4.65
N GLU A 63 15.42 -7.18 5.63
CA GLU A 63 14.16 -6.43 5.55
C GLU A 63 14.19 -5.27 4.54
N LEU A 64 15.35 -4.72 4.19
CA LEU A 64 15.43 -3.54 3.30
C LEU A 64 14.80 -3.81 1.92
N LEU A 65 15.07 -4.97 1.35
CA LEU A 65 14.52 -5.35 0.05
C LEU A 65 13.01 -5.63 0.15
N ALA A 66 12.57 -6.28 1.23
CA ALA A 66 11.15 -6.53 1.48
C ALA A 66 10.36 -5.22 1.71
N ARG A 67 10.90 -4.27 2.47
CA ARG A 67 10.32 -2.92 2.62
C ARG A 67 10.25 -2.18 1.29
N THR A 68 11.30 -2.29 0.46
CA THR A 68 11.31 -1.69 -0.88
C THR A 68 10.20 -2.29 -1.76
N LEU A 69 10.02 -3.61 -1.70
CA LEU A 69 8.96 -4.31 -2.43
C LEU A 69 7.56 -3.86 -1.95
N ALA A 70 7.31 -3.87 -0.65
CA ALA A 70 6.06 -3.41 -0.06
C ALA A 70 5.73 -1.95 -0.46
N ARG A 71 6.72 -1.05 -0.47
CA ARG A 71 6.54 0.35 -0.93
C ARG A 71 6.17 0.44 -2.41
N ARG A 72 6.77 -0.40 -3.27
CA ARG A 72 6.41 -0.45 -4.70
C ARG A 72 4.97 -0.93 -4.90
N ARG A 73 4.52 -1.94 -4.15
CA ARG A 73 3.11 -2.36 -4.17
C ARG A 73 2.18 -1.31 -3.63
N LEU A 74 2.55 -0.61 -2.56
CA LEU A 74 1.75 0.50 -2.03
C LEU A 74 1.58 1.63 -3.05
N ALA A 75 2.63 1.94 -3.83
CA ALA A 75 2.53 2.90 -4.92
C ALA A 75 1.52 2.47 -6.01
N LYS A 76 1.47 1.17 -6.34
CA LYS A 76 0.47 0.59 -7.25
C LYS A 76 -0.95 0.70 -6.69
N VAL A 77 -1.15 0.37 -5.41
CA VAL A 77 -2.45 0.55 -4.72
C VAL A 77 -2.88 2.02 -4.77
N ARG A 78 -1.95 2.94 -4.49
CA ARG A 78 -2.20 4.39 -4.57
C ARG A 78 -2.65 4.80 -5.97
N LEU A 79 -1.95 4.38 -7.01
CA LEU A 79 -2.32 4.65 -8.40
C LEU A 79 -3.74 4.18 -8.72
N LEU A 80 -4.04 2.91 -8.44
CA LEU A 80 -5.32 2.27 -8.74
C LEU A 80 -6.48 2.79 -7.88
N SER A 81 -6.19 3.36 -6.71
CA SER A 81 -7.18 3.99 -5.84
C SER A 81 -7.64 5.39 -6.31
N GLY A 82 -7.07 5.89 -7.42
CA GLY A 82 -7.30 7.24 -7.96
C GLY A 82 -6.20 8.25 -7.62
N GLY A 83 -5.00 7.77 -7.27
CA GLY A 83 -3.91 8.57 -6.69
C GLY A 83 -2.95 9.26 -7.66
N VAL A 84 -3.21 9.25 -8.96
CA VAL A 84 -2.54 10.17 -9.91
C VAL A 84 -3.62 10.87 -10.72
N GLY A 85 -3.76 12.18 -10.47
CA GLY A 85 -4.40 13.14 -11.36
C GLY A 85 -5.73 12.68 -11.99
N ARG A 86 -6.82 13.18 -11.43
CA ARG A 86 -7.74 13.97 -12.25
C ARG A 86 -6.92 15.10 -12.90
N ALA A 87 -6.08 14.77 -13.88
CA ALA A 87 -5.47 15.74 -14.76
C ALA A 87 -6.65 16.40 -15.45
N GLU A 88 -6.84 17.67 -15.10
CA GLU A 88 -7.71 18.67 -15.69
C GLU A 88 -8.59 18.12 -16.82
N ARG A 89 -9.84 17.77 -16.49
CA ARG A 89 -10.90 17.99 -17.47
C ARG A 89 -11.01 19.50 -17.62
N VAL A 90 -10.19 20.09 -18.48
CA VAL A 90 -10.41 21.44 -19.00
C VAL A 90 -11.82 21.43 -19.59
N PRO A 91 -12.74 22.29 -19.13
CA PRO A 91 -14.03 22.41 -19.77
C PRO A 91 -13.77 22.88 -21.21
N LYS A 92 -14.31 22.15 -22.18
CA LYS A 92 -14.34 22.62 -23.56
C LYS A 92 -15.14 23.93 -23.55
N PRO A 93 -14.65 25.04 -24.14
CA PRO A 93 -15.47 26.23 -24.24
C PRO A 93 -16.64 25.90 -25.16
N ASP A 94 -17.85 26.11 -24.65
CA ASP A 94 -19.05 26.18 -25.46
C ASP A 94 -19.03 27.52 -26.20
N GLY A 95 -18.88 27.49 -27.53
CA GLY A 95 -18.91 28.67 -28.40
C GLY A 95 -17.89 28.61 -29.52
#